data_AF-A0A358WAZ3-F1
#
_entry.id   AF-A0A358WAZ3-F1
#
_cell.length_a   1.000
_cell.length_b   1.000
_cell.length_c   1.000
_cell.angle_alpha   90.00
_cell.angle_beta   90.00
_cell.angle_gamma   90.00
#
_symmetry.space_group_name_H-M   'P 1'
#
loop_
_entity.id
_entity.type
_entity.pdbx_description
1 polymer ?
#
loop_
_entity_poly.entity_id
_entity_poly.type
_entity_poly.pdbx_seq_one_letter_code
_entity_poly.pdbx_strand_id
1 'polypeptide(L)'
;MKGVTMNKKITALICAAAMLLVSGCSGQNVSDDSSVQTESSANSVDSVSKAETSDKPDNETIIDSLNNGIIIDEVSGNVYKNESNANPISPNIFCADPTAVEYNGRLYVYGTNDQQQSEEGTKNDYAHIKSLVVFSTDDMVNWIYHGRIEVGEIAPWIYNSWAPSIVSRVEDDGLTHFYLYFSNSGAGVGVITSTDPVGPWTDPLGEPLIYQNMPGLENCPAPFDPGVCIDENGV
;
A
#
# COMPACT_ATOMS: atom_id res chain seq x y z
N MET A 1 -26.26 22.86 39.93
CA MET A 1 -25.64 21.63 39.37
C MET A 1 -24.52 22.05 38.43
N LYS A 2 -23.47 21.22 38.37
CA LYS A 2 -22.08 21.51 38.01
C LYS A 2 -21.91 22.10 36.61
N GLY A 3 -21.03 23.09 36.50
CA GLY A 3 -20.43 23.52 35.24
C GLY A 3 -19.43 22.48 34.72
N VAL A 4 -19.32 22.39 33.40
CA VAL A 4 -18.28 21.63 32.71
C VAL A 4 -17.58 22.59 31.77
N THR A 5 -16.35 22.94 32.13
CA THR A 5 -15.40 23.67 31.29
C THR A 5 -14.71 22.65 30.40
N MET A 6 -14.89 22.71 29.07
CA MET A 6 -14.06 21.94 28.13
C MET A 6 -12.91 22.82 27.63
N ASN A 7 -11.70 22.46 28.03
CA ASN A 7 -10.45 22.93 27.46
C ASN A 7 -10.27 22.33 26.06
N LYS A 8 -10.36 23.14 25.00
CA LYS A 8 -9.82 22.78 23.69
C LYS A 8 -8.40 23.32 23.58
N LYS A 9 -7.40 22.43 23.64
CA LYS A 9 -6.05 22.73 23.16
C LYS A 9 -6.07 22.58 21.64
N ILE A 10 -5.88 23.68 20.93
CA ILE A 10 -5.65 23.71 19.49
C ILE A 10 -4.14 23.48 19.29
N THR A 11 -3.77 22.38 18.67
CA THR A 11 -2.40 22.16 18.18
C THR A 11 -2.45 22.21 16.66
N ALA A 12 -1.82 23.25 16.10
CA ALA A 12 -1.64 23.44 14.67
C ALA A 12 -0.67 22.40 14.11
N LEU A 13 -1.01 21.79 12.98
CA LEU A 13 -0.11 20.94 12.21
C LEU A 13 0.55 21.80 11.13
N ILE A 14 1.86 21.97 11.22
CA ILE A 14 2.69 22.69 10.24
C ILE A 14 3.06 21.69 9.14
N CYS A 15 2.52 21.85 7.94
CA CYS A 15 2.99 21.16 6.75
C CYS A 15 4.36 21.72 6.32
N ALA A 16 5.43 20.98 6.57
CA ALA A 16 6.73 21.24 5.97
C ALA A 16 6.91 20.36 4.73
N ALA A 17 6.73 20.95 3.54
CA ALA A 17 7.11 20.34 2.28
C ALA A 17 8.64 20.36 2.15
N ALA A 18 9.26 19.18 2.06
CA ALA A 18 10.67 19.02 1.76
C ALA A 18 10.86 18.96 0.23
N MET A 19 11.59 19.93 -0.33
CA MET A 19 12.23 19.79 -1.64
C MET A 19 13.66 19.27 -1.44
N LEU A 20 13.94 18.10 -2.03
CA LEU A 20 15.29 17.55 -2.20
C LEU A 20 15.60 17.43 -3.69
N LEU A 21 16.71 18.06 -4.08
CA LEU A 21 17.41 18.03 -5.36
C LEU A 21 18.89 18.27 -4.98
N VAL A 22 19.96 17.60 -5.43
CA VAL A 22 20.24 16.71 -6.57
C VAL A 22 21.44 15.81 -6.22
N SER A 23 21.56 14.69 -6.93
CA SER A 23 22.65 13.70 -7.09
C SER A 23 24.10 14.19 -7.16
N GLY A 24 25.04 13.28 -6.83
CA GLY A 24 26.45 13.34 -7.22
C GLY A 24 27.15 11.97 -7.16
N CYS A 25 27.58 11.47 -8.33
CA CYS A 25 28.25 10.18 -8.54
C CYS A 25 29.73 10.15 -8.12
N SER A 26 30.24 8.93 -7.89
CA SER A 26 31.47 8.31 -8.46
C SER A 26 32.29 7.54 -7.43
N GLY A 27 32.73 6.34 -7.84
CA GLY A 27 33.23 5.29 -6.96
C GLY A 27 34.74 5.17 -6.85
N GLN A 28 35.18 4.06 -6.26
CA GLN A 28 36.54 3.53 -6.35
C GLN A 28 36.56 2.03 -6.02
N ASN A 29 37.25 1.27 -6.87
CA ASN A 29 37.68 -0.12 -6.70
C ASN A 29 38.74 -0.25 -5.60
N VAL A 30 38.91 -1.48 -5.08
CA VAL A 30 40.08 -2.13 -4.40
C VAL A 30 39.51 -3.12 -3.37
N SER A 31 39.94 -4.36 -3.11
CA SER A 31 40.85 -5.36 -3.68
C SER A 31 40.70 -6.65 -2.84
N ASP A 32 41.12 -7.78 -3.39
CA ASP A 32 41.76 -8.95 -2.75
C ASP A 32 41.01 -9.87 -1.75
N ASP A 33 40.70 -11.08 -2.24
CA ASP A 33 41.26 -12.39 -1.84
C ASP A 33 41.59 -12.66 -0.35
N SER A 34 40.88 -13.62 0.27
CA SER A 34 41.45 -14.91 0.70
C SER A 34 40.68 -15.59 1.84
N SER A 35 40.77 -16.92 1.78
CA SER A 35 40.18 -17.99 2.59
C SER A 35 40.59 -18.07 4.06
N VAL A 36 39.67 -18.51 4.94
CA VAL A 36 39.98 -19.41 6.08
C VAL A 36 38.78 -20.33 6.36
N GLN A 37 39.01 -21.65 6.29
CA GLN A 37 38.20 -22.71 6.90
C GLN A 37 38.61 -22.88 8.37
N THR A 38 37.69 -23.22 9.29
CA THR A 38 37.71 -24.49 10.07
C THR A 38 36.51 -24.61 11.05
N GLU A 39 35.85 -25.77 10.93
CA GLU A 39 35.29 -26.69 11.95
C GLU A 39 35.56 -26.41 13.45
N SER A 40 34.81 -26.87 14.47
CA SER A 40 33.59 -27.69 14.64
C SER A 40 33.23 -27.74 16.15
N SER A 41 32.05 -28.29 16.46
CA SER A 41 31.77 -29.25 17.56
C SER A 41 31.11 -28.81 18.88
N ALA A 42 29.98 -29.48 19.15
CA ALA A 42 29.43 -29.99 20.42
C ALA A 42 28.88 -28.98 21.45
N ASN A 43 27.83 -29.23 22.25
CA ASN A 43 27.05 -30.44 22.58
C ASN A 43 25.71 -30.05 23.25
N SER A 44 24.74 -30.98 23.28
CA SER A 44 23.42 -30.93 23.95
C SER A 44 23.43 -30.65 25.46
N VAL A 45 22.33 -30.07 25.96
CA VAL A 45 21.76 -30.37 27.30
C VAL A 45 20.23 -30.23 27.30
N ASP A 46 19.62 -31.14 28.05
CA ASP A 46 18.20 -31.51 28.09
C ASP A 46 17.24 -30.53 28.81
N SER A 47 16.02 -30.54 28.27
CA SER A 47 14.67 -30.35 28.84
C SER A 47 14.44 -29.73 30.23
N VAL A 48 13.53 -28.74 30.25
CA VAL A 48 12.66 -28.41 31.40
C VAL A 48 11.22 -28.26 30.89
N SER A 49 10.32 -28.99 31.53
CA SER A 49 8.88 -29.00 31.27
C SER A 49 8.16 -27.80 31.91
N LYS A 50 7.11 -27.30 31.23
CA LYS A 50 5.94 -26.70 31.89
C LYS A 50 4.74 -26.67 30.95
N ALA A 51 3.60 -27.08 31.49
CA ALA A 51 2.35 -27.34 30.82
C ALA A 51 1.52 -26.07 30.55
N GLU A 52 0.74 -26.16 29.46
CA GLU A 52 -0.59 -25.61 29.17
C GLU A 52 -0.84 -24.10 29.20
N THR A 53 -1.17 -23.56 28.01
CA THR A 53 -2.48 -22.94 27.71
C THR A 53 -2.61 -22.88 26.19
N SER A 54 -3.37 -23.83 25.63
CA SER A 54 -3.69 -23.88 24.21
C SER A 54 -4.91 -23.01 23.93
N ASP A 55 -4.68 -21.71 23.77
CA ASP A 55 -5.59 -20.81 23.05
C ASP A 55 -4.74 -19.88 22.19
N LYS A 56 -3.80 -20.46 21.44
CA LYS A 56 -3.16 -19.75 20.35
C LYS A 56 -4.04 -20.02 19.12
N PRO A 57 -4.67 -18.99 18.53
CA PRO A 57 -5.42 -19.21 17.30
C PRO A 57 -4.46 -19.85 16.30
N ASP A 58 -4.90 -20.94 15.67
CA ASP A 58 -4.10 -21.60 14.67
C ASP A 58 -3.90 -20.67 13.47
N ASN A 59 -2.84 -20.94 12.71
CA ASN A 59 -2.44 -20.07 11.61
C ASN A 59 -3.57 -19.90 10.59
N GLU A 60 -4.42 -20.91 10.44
CA GLU A 60 -5.59 -20.91 9.56
C GLU A 60 -6.66 -19.93 10.07
N THR A 61 -6.98 -19.92 11.37
CA THR A 61 -7.90 -18.92 11.97
C THR A 61 -7.32 -17.49 11.90
N ILE A 62 -6.00 -17.32 12.02
CA ILE A 62 -5.33 -16.02 11.84
C ILE A 62 -5.48 -15.54 10.38
N ILE A 63 -5.25 -16.43 9.40
CA ILE A 63 -5.38 -16.12 7.98
C ILE A 63 -6.83 -15.79 7.63
N ASP A 64 -7.80 -16.53 8.19
CA ASP A 64 -9.23 -16.29 7.93
C ASP A 64 -9.74 -15.00 8.57
N SER A 65 -9.19 -14.62 9.73
CA SER A 65 -9.47 -13.32 10.38
C SER A 65 -8.84 -12.12 9.65
N LEU A 66 -7.92 -12.37 8.71
CA LEU A 66 -7.27 -11.38 7.85
C LEU A 66 -7.89 -11.35 6.43
N ASN A 67 -8.78 -12.29 6.10
CA ASN A 67 -9.44 -12.38 4.80
C ASN A 67 -10.57 -11.34 4.68
N ASN A 68 -10.22 -10.05 4.61
CA ASN A 68 -11.11 -8.95 4.23
C ASN A 68 -11.22 -8.77 2.70
N GLY A 69 -11.05 -9.86 1.93
CA GLY A 69 -10.92 -9.82 0.47
C GLY A 69 -9.50 -9.50 -0.03
N ILE A 70 -8.52 -9.56 0.87
CA ILE A 70 -7.09 -9.37 0.58
C ILE A 70 -6.48 -10.71 0.16
N ILE A 71 -5.78 -10.73 -0.98
CA ILE A 71 -4.98 -11.89 -1.39
C ILE A 71 -3.52 -11.65 -1.02
N ILE A 72 -2.96 -12.51 -0.17
CA ILE A 72 -1.54 -12.48 0.20
C ILE A 72 -0.75 -13.35 -0.80
N ASP A 73 0.16 -12.72 -1.54
CA ASP A 73 1.04 -13.43 -2.47
C ASP A 73 2.18 -14.15 -1.74
N GLU A 74 2.69 -15.23 -2.33
CA GLU A 74 3.92 -15.89 -1.88
C GLU A 74 5.12 -15.00 -2.22
N VAL A 75 5.82 -14.51 -1.18
CA VAL A 75 6.96 -13.60 -1.34
C VAL A 75 8.24 -14.41 -1.61
N SER A 76 8.98 -14.04 -2.67
CA SER A 76 10.29 -14.63 -2.98
C SER A 76 11.24 -14.59 -1.78
N GLY A 77 11.87 -15.72 -1.46
CA GLY A 77 12.87 -15.82 -0.39
C GLY A 77 14.24 -15.21 -0.73
N ASN A 78 14.40 -14.68 -1.94
CA ASN A 78 15.65 -14.03 -2.36
C ASN A 78 15.75 -12.63 -1.76
N VAL A 79 16.92 -12.31 -1.20
CA VAL A 79 17.20 -10.99 -0.60
C VAL A 79 17.76 -10.05 -1.67
N TYR A 80 16.92 -9.19 -2.26
CA TYR A 80 17.34 -8.20 -3.26
C TYR A 80 17.65 -6.81 -2.67
N LYS A 81 17.43 -6.61 -1.37
CA LYS A 81 17.66 -5.35 -0.65
C LYS A 81 18.59 -5.59 0.54
N ASN A 82 19.62 -4.76 0.67
CA ASN A 82 20.51 -4.78 1.82
C ASN A 82 19.80 -4.24 3.07
N GLU A 83 20.04 -4.84 4.24
CA GLU A 83 19.43 -4.46 5.53
C GLU A 83 19.70 -2.99 5.93
N SER A 84 20.81 -2.41 5.46
CA SER A 84 21.15 -1.00 5.72
C SER A 84 20.38 0.01 4.86
N ASN A 85 19.64 -0.45 3.85
CA ASN A 85 18.91 0.41 2.93
C ASN A 85 17.44 0.49 3.32
N ALA A 86 16.85 1.68 3.29
CA ALA A 86 15.40 1.86 3.43
C ALA A 86 14.64 1.64 2.10
N ASN A 87 15.33 1.76 0.95
CA ASN A 87 14.73 1.64 -0.38
C ASN A 87 15.26 0.42 -1.17
N PRO A 88 14.43 -0.17 -2.05
CA PRO A 88 12.98 0.09 -2.21
C PRO A 88 12.18 -0.35 -0.98
N ILE A 89 10.93 0.11 -0.80
CA ILE A 89 10.12 -0.27 0.38
C ILE A 89 9.84 -1.78 0.40
N SER A 90 9.71 -2.38 -0.79
CA SER A 90 9.62 -3.84 -0.99
C SER A 90 10.57 -4.26 -2.11
N PRO A 91 11.44 -5.27 -1.90
CA PRO A 91 12.25 -5.86 -2.95
C PRO A 91 11.52 -6.94 -3.78
N ASN A 92 10.36 -7.40 -3.30
CA ASN A 92 9.74 -8.64 -3.79
C ASN A 92 8.35 -8.45 -4.38
N ILE A 93 7.72 -7.30 -4.14
CA ILE A 93 6.41 -6.95 -4.69
C ILE A 93 6.59 -5.69 -5.53
N PHE A 94 6.22 -5.77 -6.81
CA PHE A 94 6.32 -4.66 -7.73
C PHE A 94 5.12 -3.72 -7.58
N CYS A 95 5.43 -2.53 -7.06
CA CYS A 95 4.47 -1.47 -6.75
C CYS A 95 4.85 -0.23 -7.57
N ALA A 96 4.00 0.13 -8.52
CA ALA A 96 4.16 1.34 -9.34
C ALA A 96 3.13 2.41 -8.94
N ASP A 97 3.38 3.65 -9.35
CA ASP A 97 2.48 4.80 -9.16
C ASP A 97 1.95 4.98 -7.72
N PRO A 98 2.85 5.08 -6.72
CA PRO A 98 2.42 5.03 -5.32
C PRO A 98 1.63 6.28 -4.89
N THR A 99 0.59 6.04 -4.11
CA THR A 99 -0.12 7.06 -3.31
C THR A 99 -0.16 6.62 -1.84
N ALA A 100 -0.42 7.55 -0.92
CA ALA A 100 -0.39 7.23 0.50
C ALA A 100 -1.38 8.03 1.35
N VAL A 101 -1.86 7.42 2.42
CA VAL A 101 -2.68 8.06 3.46
C VAL A 101 -2.15 7.69 4.84
N GLU A 102 -2.11 8.65 5.75
CA GLU A 102 -1.85 8.37 7.17
C GLU A 102 -3.18 8.05 7.86
N TYR A 103 -3.18 7.01 8.69
CA TYR A 103 -4.31 6.67 9.53
C TYR A 103 -3.84 5.98 10.81
N ASN A 104 -4.28 6.50 11.96
CA ASN A 104 -4.02 5.95 13.29
C ASN A 104 -2.52 5.69 13.58
N GLY A 105 -1.64 6.60 13.14
CA GLY A 105 -0.21 6.54 13.38
C GLY A 105 0.56 5.64 12.42
N ARG A 106 -0.09 5.14 11.36
CA ARG A 106 0.54 4.35 10.30
C ARG A 106 0.39 5.04 8.95
N LEU A 107 1.42 4.94 8.12
CA LEU A 107 1.34 5.32 6.71
C LEU A 107 0.95 4.09 5.90
N TYR A 108 -0.13 4.19 5.13
CA TYR A 108 -0.56 3.19 4.17
C TYR A 108 -0.20 3.64 2.76
N VAL A 109 0.43 2.77 1.98
CA VAL A 109 0.88 3.05 0.60
C VAL A 109 0.18 2.09 -0.35
N TYR A 110 -0.44 2.64 -1.39
CA TYR A 110 -1.14 1.90 -2.44
C TYR A 110 -0.41 2.11 -3.76
N GLY A 111 -0.41 1.10 -4.63
CA GLY A 111 0.17 1.24 -5.96
C GLY A 111 -0.41 0.27 -6.97
N THR A 112 -0.14 0.55 -8.23
CA THR A 112 -0.38 -0.33 -9.38
C THR A 112 0.35 -1.66 -9.17
N ASN A 113 -0.36 -2.79 -9.31
CA ASN A 113 0.24 -4.12 -9.19
C ASN A 113 0.94 -4.56 -10.48
N ASP A 114 2.20 -4.14 -10.66
CA ASP A 114 3.03 -4.51 -11.81
C ASP A 114 3.40 -6.00 -11.84
N GLN A 115 3.28 -6.71 -10.71
CA GLN A 115 3.59 -8.14 -10.61
C GLN A 115 2.75 -8.96 -11.59
N GLN A 116 1.47 -8.60 -11.80
CA GLN A 116 0.53 -9.31 -12.67
C GLN A 116 1.07 -9.54 -14.08
N GLN A 117 1.88 -8.62 -14.60
CA GLN A 117 2.47 -8.77 -15.93
C GLN A 117 3.87 -9.40 -15.91
N SER A 118 4.62 -9.23 -14.82
CA SER A 118 5.94 -9.85 -14.69
C SER A 118 5.87 -11.39 -14.68
N GLU A 119 4.78 -11.95 -14.14
CA GLU A 119 4.55 -13.40 -14.03
C GLU A 119 4.23 -14.06 -15.37
N GLU A 120 3.71 -13.31 -16.35
CA GLU A 120 3.42 -13.83 -17.68
C GLU A 120 4.68 -14.01 -18.55
N GLY A 121 5.85 -13.57 -18.08
CA GLY A 121 7.13 -13.72 -18.79
C GLY A 121 7.24 -12.90 -20.08
N THR A 122 6.30 -11.98 -20.29
CA THR A 122 6.24 -11.07 -21.43
C THR A 122 6.73 -9.67 -21.01
N LYS A 123 6.93 -8.78 -21.98
CA LYS A 123 7.25 -7.37 -21.68
C LYS A 123 6.07 -6.75 -20.93
N ASN A 124 6.32 -6.09 -19.80
CA ASN A 124 5.31 -5.28 -19.11
C ASN A 124 4.81 -4.17 -20.08
N ASP A 125 3.56 -4.29 -20.51
CA ASP A 125 2.83 -3.35 -21.37
C ASP A 125 1.61 -2.73 -20.66
N TYR A 126 1.45 -3.03 -19.37
CA TYR A 126 0.42 -2.58 -18.43
C TYR A 126 -1.03 -2.96 -18.79
N ALA A 127 -1.26 -3.57 -19.96
CA ALA A 127 -2.58 -3.76 -20.59
C ALA A 127 -3.58 -4.56 -19.75
N HIS A 128 -3.12 -5.36 -18.79
CA HIS A 128 -3.98 -6.29 -18.04
C HIS A 128 -3.96 -6.10 -16.52
N ILE A 129 -3.39 -5.00 -16.02
CA ILE A 129 -3.36 -4.74 -14.59
C ILE A 129 -4.75 -4.33 -14.10
N LYS A 130 -5.33 -5.15 -13.22
CA LYS A 130 -6.68 -4.99 -12.63
C LYS A 130 -6.69 -5.13 -11.10
N SER A 131 -5.50 -5.16 -10.49
CA SER A 131 -5.36 -5.10 -9.05
C SER A 131 -4.40 -4.00 -8.61
N LEU A 132 -4.53 -3.62 -7.35
CA LEU A 132 -3.64 -2.71 -6.64
C LEU A 132 -2.99 -3.46 -5.47
N VAL A 133 -1.83 -3.00 -5.01
CA VAL A 133 -1.14 -3.54 -3.83
C VAL A 133 -1.17 -2.55 -2.68
N VAL A 134 -1.17 -3.05 -1.44
CA VAL A 134 -1.19 -2.22 -0.23
C VAL A 134 -0.04 -2.57 0.72
N PHE A 135 0.65 -1.55 1.22
CA PHE A 135 1.66 -1.66 2.27
C PHE A 135 1.31 -0.74 3.44
N SER A 136 1.88 -1.01 4.62
CA SER A 136 1.91 -0.02 5.68
C SER A 136 3.19 -0.04 6.50
N THR A 137 3.48 1.09 7.15
CA THR A 137 4.59 1.23 8.09
C THR A 137 4.21 2.20 9.21
N ASP A 138 4.85 2.09 10.37
CA ASP A 138 4.84 3.07 11.46
C ASP A 138 6.23 3.66 11.75
N ASP A 139 7.27 3.18 11.06
CA ASP A 139 8.66 3.58 11.29
C ASP A 139 9.46 3.91 10.02
N MET A 140 8.82 3.81 8.84
CA MET A 140 9.38 4.07 7.50
C MET A 140 10.46 3.08 7.04
N VAL A 141 10.74 2.04 7.82
CA VAL A 141 11.78 1.04 7.54
C VAL A 141 11.17 -0.36 7.40
N ASN A 142 10.31 -0.73 8.34
CA ASN A 142 9.62 -2.00 8.37
C ASN A 142 8.24 -1.84 7.73
N TRP A 143 8.03 -2.58 6.65
CA TRP A 143 6.82 -2.51 5.84
C TRP A 143 6.04 -3.82 5.94
N ILE A 144 4.76 -3.71 6.28
CA ILE A 144 3.80 -4.81 6.23
C ILE A 144 3.17 -4.80 4.85
N TYR A 145 3.22 -5.94 4.15
CA TYR A 145 2.44 -6.15 2.93
C TYR A 145 1.03 -6.63 3.31
N HIS A 146 0.01 -5.90 2.89
CA HIS A 146 -1.40 -6.21 3.11
C HIS A 146 -2.05 -6.79 1.86
N GLY A 147 -1.28 -7.44 0.98
CA GLY A 147 -1.80 -8.11 -0.20
C GLY A 147 -2.34 -7.20 -1.29
N ARG A 148 -3.17 -7.81 -2.15
CA ARG A 148 -3.78 -7.19 -3.34
C ARG A 148 -5.23 -6.84 -3.11
N ILE A 149 -5.66 -5.73 -3.73
CA ILE A 149 -7.06 -5.34 -3.94
C ILE A 149 -7.43 -5.75 -5.36
N GLU A 150 -8.30 -6.75 -5.53
CA GLU A 150 -8.77 -7.20 -6.84
C GLU A 150 -9.86 -6.26 -7.41
N VAL A 151 -9.45 -5.06 -7.85
CA VAL A 151 -10.36 -4.01 -8.34
C VAL A 151 -11.23 -4.52 -9.49
N GLY A 152 -10.71 -5.40 -10.35
CA GLY A 152 -11.47 -6.00 -11.44
C GLY A 152 -12.64 -6.89 -10.99
N GLU A 153 -12.62 -7.42 -9.77
CA GLU A 153 -13.74 -8.16 -9.18
C GLU A 153 -14.74 -7.21 -8.50
N ILE A 154 -14.23 -6.16 -7.84
CA ILE A 154 -15.03 -5.14 -7.15
C ILE A 154 -15.81 -4.26 -8.14
N ALA A 155 -15.15 -3.87 -9.25
CA ALA A 155 -15.66 -3.01 -10.30
C ALA A 155 -15.51 -3.71 -11.68
N PRO A 156 -16.40 -4.68 -12.01
CA PRO A 156 -16.23 -5.55 -13.18
C PRO A 156 -16.34 -4.83 -14.55
N TRP A 157 -16.70 -3.55 -14.56
CA TRP A 157 -16.80 -2.72 -15.76
C TRP A 157 -15.44 -2.18 -16.26
N ILE A 158 -14.35 -2.38 -15.50
CA ILE A 158 -13.03 -1.82 -15.83
C ILE A 158 -12.23 -2.67 -16.81
N TYR A 159 -11.39 -1.99 -17.59
CA TYR A 159 -10.29 -2.58 -18.36
C TYR A 159 -9.01 -2.66 -17.53
N ASN A 160 -8.73 -1.63 -16.72
CA ASN A 160 -7.54 -1.55 -15.88
C ASN A 160 -7.79 -0.83 -14.54
N SER A 161 -6.85 -0.97 -13.61
CA SER A 161 -6.75 -0.18 -12.38
C SER A 161 -5.31 0.32 -12.19
N TRP A 162 -4.99 1.49 -12.74
CA TRP A 162 -3.65 2.09 -12.67
C TRP A 162 -3.64 3.35 -11.79
N ALA A 163 -2.43 3.75 -11.38
CA ALA A 163 -2.15 5.06 -10.78
C ALA A 163 -3.16 5.48 -9.70
N PRO A 164 -3.21 4.74 -8.58
CA PRO A 164 -4.18 5.02 -7.54
C PRO A 164 -3.98 6.40 -6.90
N SER A 165 -5.07 6.97 -6.39
CA SER A 165 -5.06 8.15 -5.53
C SER A 165 -5.93 7.88 -4.31
N ILE A 166 -5.36 7.96 -3.11
CA ILE A 166 -6.08 7.69 -1.86
C ILE A 166 -6.32 9.00 -1.11
N VAL A 167 -7.53 9.17 -0.60
CA VAL A 167 -7.84 10.15 0.45
C VAL A 167 -8.69 9.50 1.53
N SER A 168 -8.66 10.10 2.72
CA SER A 168 -9.58 9.72 3.80
C SER A 168 -10.17 10.95 4.47
N ARG A 169 -11.38 10.81 4.99
CA ARG A 169 -12.02 11.81 5.87
C ARG A 169 -13.06 11.16 6.76
N VAL A 170 -13.39 11.84 7.85
CA VAL A 170 -14.53 11.44 8.70
C VAL A 170 -15.82 11.92 8.04
N GLU A 171 -16.76 11.02 7.84
CA GLU A 171 -18.09 11.31 7.29
C GLU A 171 -19.12 11.55 8.41
N ASP A 172 -20.35 11.91 8.02
CA ASP A 172 -21.46 12.21 8.94
C ASP A 172 -21.85 11.03 9.85
N ASP A 173 -21.49 9.80 9.48
CA ASP A 173 -21.68 8.60 10.30
C ASP A 173 -20.64 8.46 11.43
N GLY A 174 -19.64 9.34 11.47
CA GLY A 174 -18.57 9.38 12.47
C GLY A 174 -17.45 8.37 12.21
N LEU A 175 -17.48 7.65 11.10
CA LEU A 175 -16.41 6.74 10.68
C LEU A 175 -15.44 7.47 9.75
N THR A 176 -14.18 7.03 9.73
CA THR A 176 -13.24 7.42 8.68
C THR A 176 -13.55 6.59 7.43
N HIS A 177 -13.87 7.28 6.33
CA HIS A 177 -14.04 6.67 5.02
C HIS A 177 -12.79 6.90 4.17
N PHE A 178 -12.43 5.88 3.41
CA PHE A 178 -11.34 5.85 2.46
C PHE A 178 -11.92 5.84 1.05
N TYR A 179 -11.39 6.70 0.19
CA TYR A 179 -11.77 6.81 -1.22
C TYR A 179 -10.53 6.56 -2.06
N LEU A 180 -10.50 5.40 -2.71
CA LEU A 180 -9.39 4.98 -3.56
C LEU A 180 -9.81 5.14 -5.02
N TYR A 181 -9.27 6.16 -5.65
CA TYR A 181 -9.47 6.46 -7.06
C TYR A 181 -8.44 5.72 -7.88
N PHE A 182 -8.79 5.32 -9.11
CA PHE A 182 -7.89 4.62 -10.01
C PHE A 182 -8.21 4.97 -11.46
N SER A 183 -7.20 4.89 -12.32
CA SER A 183 -7.36 5.06 -13.77
C SER A 183 -7.82 3.76 -14.42
N ASN A 184 -8.92 3.84 -15.16
CA ASN A 184 -9.37 2.80 -16.07
C ASN A 184 -8.69 3.00 -17.44
N SER A 185 -7.40 2.69 -17.50
CA SER A 185 -6.54 3.05 -18.62
C SER A 185 -6.62 4.57 -18.90
N GLY A 186 -6.61 4.99 -20.16
CA GLY A 186 -6.92 6.37 -20.56
C GLY A 186 -8.42 6.65 -20.74
N ALA A 187 -9.33 5.79 -20.29
CA ALA A 187 -10.78 5.97 -20.53
C ALA A 187 -11.48 6.82 -19.46
N GLY A 188 -10.88 6.95 -18.28
CA GLY A 188 -11.47 7.68 -17.16
C GLY A 188 -10.95 7.23 -15.80
N VAL A 189 -11.60 7.72 -14.75
CA VAL A 189 -11.27 7.44 -13.35
C VAL A 189 -12.47 6.79 -12.65
N GLY A 190 -12.22 5.65 -12.00
CA GLY A 190 -13.17 5.02 -11.08
C GLY A 190 -12.85 5.34 -9.61
N VAL A 191 -13.76 4.99 -8.71
CA VAL A 191 -13.55 5.11 -7.25
C VAL A 191 -14.13 3.88 -6.56
N ILE A 192 -13.36 3.31 -5.64
CA ILE A 192 -13.84 2.32 -4.67
C ILE A 192 -13.69 2.89 -3.25
N THR A 193 -14.54 2.44 -2.34
CA THR A 193 -14.64 2.97 -0.98
C THR A 193 -14.52 1.89 0.07
N SER A 194 -14.01 2.26 1.24
CA SER A 194 -13.99 1.41 2.44
C SER A 194 -14.03 2.26 3.72
N THR A 195 -14.37 1.66 4.84
CA THR A 195 -14.19 2.24 6.19
C THR A 195 -12.93 1.72 6.89
N ASP A 196 -12.12 0.92 6.20
CA ASP A 196 -10.84 0.39 6.67
C ASP A 196 -9.78 0.61 5.57
N PRO A 197 -8.56 1.08 5.90
CA PRO A 197 -7.53 1.34 4.89
C PRO A 197 -7.11 0.09 4.10
N VAL A 198 -7.37 -1.12 4.58
CA VAL A 198 -7.03 -2.35 3.84
C VAL A 198 -8.26 -3.06 3.24
N GLY A 199 -9.47 -2.52 3.45
CA GLY A 199 -10.71 -3.10 2.94
C GLY A 199 -11.52 -3.87 4.01
N PRO A 200 -12.65 -4.48 3.64
CA PRO A 200 -13.10 -4.73 2.27
C PRO A 200 -13.48 -3.46 1.50
N TRP A 201 -13.33 -3.49 0.19
CA TRP A 201 -13.65 -2.39 -0.71
C TRP A 201 -14.99 -2.61 -1.43
N THR A 202 -15.64 -1.53 -1.83
CA THR A 202 -16.90 -1.56 -2.60
C THR A 202 -16.86 -0.51 -3.69
N ASP A 203 -17.44 -0.82 -4.86
CA ASP A 203 -17.72 0.16 -5.91
C ASP A 203 -19.13 0.76 -5.68
N PRO A 204 -19.23 2.01 -5.20
CA PRO A 204 -20.53 2.62 -4.92
C PRO A 204 -21.23 3.14 -6.18
N LEU A 205 -20.53 3.28 -7.32
CA LEU A 205 -21.06 3.92 -8.53
C LEU A 205 -21.45 2.88 -9.59
N GLY A 206 -20.68 1.81 -9.75
CA GLY A 206 -20.85 0.84 -10.84
C GLY A 206 -20.46 1.40 -12.22
N GLU A 207 -19.88 2.60 -12.27
CA GLU A 207 -19.54 3.35 -13.48
C GLU A 207 -18.40 4.34 -13.19
N PRO A 208 -17.70 4.86 -14.23
CA PRO A 208 -16.63 5.82 -14.02
C PRO A 208 -17.12 7.14 -13.43
N LEU A 209 -16.40 7.66 -12.43
CA LEU A 209 -16.64 8.98 -11.85
C LEU A 209 -16.25 10.10 -12.83
N ILE A 210 -15.10 9.94 -13.49
CA ILE A 210 -14.60 10.83 -14.55
C ILE A 210 -14.52 10.01 -15.83
N TYR A 211 -15.06 10.54 -16.93
CA TYR A 211 -15.05 9.88 -18.23
C TYR A 211 -14.63 10.84 -19.35
N GLN A 212 -14.10 10.27 -20.44
CA GLN A 212 -13.72 11.05 -21.62
C GLN A 212 -14.85 11.95 -22.12
N ASN A 213 -14.52 13.20 -22.45
CA ASN A 213 -15.44 14.21 -22.96
C ASN A 213 -16.62 14.57 -22.03
N MET A 214 -16.53 14.27 -20.73
CA MET A 214 -17.49 14.83 -19.78
C MET A 214 -17.42 16.36 -19.77
N PRO A 215 -18.49 17.06 -19.35
CA PRO A 215 -18.46 18.52 -19.24
C PRO A 215 -17.24 19.01 -18.44
N GLY A 216 -16.44 19.90 -19.04
CA GLY A 216 -15.20 20.41 -18.44
C GLY A 216 -13.93 19.67 -18.82
N LEU A 217 -14.03 18.53 -19.52
CA LEU A 217 -12.89 17.68 -19.93
C LEU A 217 -12.76 17.57 -21.47
N GLU A 218 -13.26 18.56 -22.19
CA GLU A 218 -13.21 18.61 -23.65
C GLU A 218 -11.75 18.61 -24.14
N ASN A 219 -11.45 17.76 -25.14
CA ASN A 219 -10.11 17.59 -25.72
C ASN A 219 -9.05 16.97 -24.79
N CYS A 220 -9.44 16.30 -23.71
CA CYS A 220 -8.53 15.47 -22.93
C CYS A 220 -8.41 14.06 -23.57
N PRO A 221 -7.26 13.70 -24.17
CA PRO A 221 -7.12 12.41 -24.84
C PRO A 221 -7.03 11.21 -23.88
N ALA A 222 -6.55 11.44 -22.66
CA ALA A 222 -6.37 10.42 -21.64
C ALA A 222 -6.63 11.02 -20.25
N PRO A 223 -7.89 11.02 -19.77
CA PRO A 223 -8.22 11.38 -18.40
C PRO A 223 -7.85 10.24 -17.44
N PHE A 224 -6.57 10.21 -17.07
CA PHE A 224 -5.92 9.24 -16.19
C PHE A 224 -5.08 9.95 -15.12
N ASP A 225 -4.39 9.16 -14.29
CA ASP A 225 -3.50 9.56 -13.19
C ASP A 225 -4.15 10.56 -12.21
N PRO A 226 -5.21 10.14 -11.50
CA PRO A 226 -5.90 11.00 -10.54
C PRO A 226 -4.99 11.49 -9.42
N GLY A 227 -5.14 12.76 -9.06
CA GLY A 227 -4.55 13.37 -7.87
C GLY A 227 -5.64 14.00 -7.03
N VAL A 228 -6.22 13.25 -6.11
CA VAL A 228 -7.32 13.72 -5.26
C VAL A 228 -6.76 14.32 -3.99
N CYS A 229 -7.29 15.46 -3.58
CA CYS A 229 -7.02 16.08 -2.28
C CYS A 229 -8.34 16.53 -1.65
N ILE A 230 -8.32 16.64 -0.33
CA ILE A 230 -9.37 17.27 0.45
C ILE A 230 -8.71 18.47 1.11
N ASP A 231 -9.25 19.66 0.87
CA ASP A 231 -8.71 20.89 1.42
C ASP A 231 -9.08 21.09 2.90
N GLU A 232 -8.60 22.18 3.49
CA GLU A 232 -8.87 22.53 4.90
C GLU A 232 -10.36 22.86 5.19
N ASN A 233 -11.15 23.12 4.15
CA ASN A 233 -12.60 23.33 4.24
C ASN A 233 -13.38 22.03 4.10
N GLY A 234 -12.70 20.90 3.84
CA GLY A 234 -13.31 19.60 3.59
C GLY A 234 -13.81 19.42 2.16
N VAL A 235 -13.37 20.27 1.22
CA VAL A 235 -13.74 20.24 -0.21
C VAL A 235 -12.71 19.47 -1.02
#